data_AF-A0A2W6D3S1-F1
#
_entry.id   AF-A0A2W6D3S1-F1
#
_cell.length_a   1.000
_cell.length_b   1.000
_cell.length_c   1.000
_cell.angle_alpha   90.00
_cell.angle_beta   90.00
_cell.angle_gamma   90.00
#
_symmetry.space_group_name_H-M   'P 1'
#
loop_
_entity.id
_entity.type
_entity.pdbx_description
1 polymer ?
#
loop_
_entity_poly.entity_id
_entity_poly.type
_entity_poly.pdbx_seq_one_letter_code
_entity_poly.pdbx_strand_id
1 'polypeptide(L)'
;MPMPRVLVRYDPDVQPPEATGPFEFGTFTASLAGHPGVRGEGKTEQAALGELATQLRDHTHRHGAKGRLTVLDQALTAAARLSEGDLITYLENRAEEPVLSRTSS
;
A
#
# COMPACT_ATOMS: atom_id res chain seq x y z
N MET A 1 10.94 -4.30 16.43
CA MET A 1 11.37 -3.66 15.16
C MET A 1 10.12 -3.09 14.50
N PRO A 2 10.14 -1.87 13.94
CA PRO A 2 8.98 -1.34 13.24
C PRO A 2 8.69 -2.21 12.00
N MET A 3 7.47 -2.74 11.93
CA MET A 3 6.95 -3.53 10.81
C MET A 3 6.49 -2.60 9.67
N PRO A 4 6.42 -3.06 8.41
CA PRO A 4 6.07 -2.19 7.30
C PRO A 4 4.58 -1.84 7.40
N ARG A 5 4.28 -0.57 7.69
CA ARG A 5 2.91 -0.09 7.78
C ARG A 5 2.46 0.37 6.39
N VAL A 6 1.28 -0.03 5.98
CA VAL A 6 0.69 0.38 4.70
C VAL A 6 -0.30 1.50 4.97
N LEU A 7 -0.25 2.56 4.17
CA LEU A 7 -1.18 3.68 4.22
C LEU A 7 -2.03 3.63 2.96
N VAL A 8 -3.34 3.46 3.13
CA VAL A 8 -4.33 3.56 2.05
C VAL A 8 -5.04 4.90 2.19
N ARG A 9 -5.07 5.67 1.11
CA ARG A 9 -5.75 6.96 1.03
C ARG A 9 -6.74 6.93 -0.12
N TYR A 10 -7.91 7.51 0.12
CA TYR A 10 -8.89 7.76 -0.93
C TYR A 10 -8.76 9.21 -1.38
N ASP A 11 -8.41 9.43 -2.64
CA ASP A 11 -8.43 10.73 -3.28
C ASP A 11 -9.68 10.79 -4.17
N PRO A 12 -10.72 11.58 -3.80
CA PRO A 12 -11.89 11.74 -4.66
C PRO A 12 -11.48 12.46 -5.95
N ASP A 13 -11.77 11.88 -7.11
CA ASP A 13 -11.72 12.63 -8.37
C ASP A 13 -12.87 13.66 -8.34
N VAL A 14 -12.78 14.69 -9.20
CA VAL A 14 -13.86 15.66 -9.36
C VAL A 14 -15.12 14.91 -9.78
N GLN A 15 -16.08 14.80 -8.86
CA GLN A 15 -17.34 14.10 -9.05
C GLN A 15 -18.09 14.79 -10.21
N PRO A 16 -18.37 14.12 -11.34
CA PRO A 16 -19.26 14.68 -12.33
C PRO A 16 -20.66 14.84 -11.69
N PRO A 17 -21.42 15.90 -12.04
CA PRO A 17 -22.68 16.26 -11.38
C PRO A 17 -23.77 15.17 -11.46
N GLU A 18 -23.55 14.11 -12.25
CA GLU A 18 -24.50 13.03 -12.52
C GLU A 18 -24.21 11.74 -11.72
N ALA A 19 -23.17 11.72 -10.88
CA ALA A 19 -22.78 10.52 -10.13
C ALA A 19 -23.68 10.25 -8.90
N THR A 20 -24.34 9.10 -8.87
CA THR A 20 -25.27 8.65 -7.81
C THR A 20 -24.60 8.01 -6.59
N GLY A 21 -23.32 8.27 -6.33
CA GLY A 21 -22.63 7.75 -5.14
C GLY A 21 -21.29 8.42 -4.84
N PRO A 22 -20.85 8.42 -3.55
CA PRO A 22 -19.61 9.09 -3.13
C PRO A 22 -18.32 8.33 -3.49
N PHE A 23 -18.39 7.07 -3.94
CA PHE A 23 -17.21 6.21 -4.15
C PHE A 23 -16.94 5.82 -5.62
N GLU A 24 -17.82 6.15 -6.57
CA GLU A 24 -17.65 5.71 -7.98
C GLU A 24 -16.53 6.44 -8.73
N PHE A 25 -16.09 7.60 -8.23
CA PHE A 25 -15.16 8.48 -8.94
C PHE A 25 -14.01 8.91 -8.04
N GLY A 26 -13.37 7.99 -7.33
CA GLY A 26 -12.11 8.31 -6.67
C GLY A 26 -11.06 7.25 -6.92
N THR A 27 -9.83 7.60 -6.57
CA THR A 27 -8.68 6.72 -6.71
C THR A 27 -8.13 6.43 -5.33
N PHE A 28 -8.02 5.15 -5.02
CA PHE A 28 -7.33 4.68 -3.84
C PHE A 28 -5.83 4.64 -4.15
N THR A 29 -5.02 5.19 -3.25
CA THR A 29 -3.57 5.14 -3.29
C THR A 29 -3.07 4.38 -2.08
N ALA A 30 -2.41 3.24 -2.29
CA ALA A 30 -1.72 2.48 -1.25
C ALA A 30 -0.22 2.77 -1.29
N SER A 31 0.41 3.00 -0.15
CA SER A 31 1.86 3.28 -0.04
C SER A 31 2.45 2.74 1.26
N LEU A 32 3.77 2.57 1.31
CA LEU A 32 4.46 2.26 2.55
C LEU A 32 4.66 3.53 3.39
N ALA A 33 4.38 3.45 4.69
CA ALA A 33 4.59 4.55 5.63
C ALA A 33 6.07 4.99 5.62
N GLY A 34 6.31 6.28 5.39
CA GLY A 34 7.65 6.85 5.27
C GLY A 34 8.35 6.53 3.94
N HIS A 35 7.66 5.92 2.97
CA HIS A 35 8.22 5.62 1.65
C HIS A 35 7.21 5.82 0.50
N PRO A 36 6.79 7.07 0.24
CA PRO A 36 5.77 7.40 -0.78
C PRO A 36 6.23 7.14 -2.23
N GLY A 37 7.53 6.89 -2.45
CA GLY A 37 8.08 6.58 -3.77
C GLY A 37 7.69 5.21 -4.33
N VAL A 38 7.15 4.32 -3.49
CA VAL A 38 6.56 3.05 -3.92
C VAL A 38 5.10 3.06 -3.51
N ARG A 39 4.22 3.16 -4.51
CA ARG A 39 2.78 3.29 -4.33
C ARG A 39 2.02 2.51 -5.40
N GLY A 40 0.83 2.05 -5.06
CA GLY A 40 -0.13 1.48 -6.00
C GLY A 40 -1.41 2.30 -6.01
N GLU A 41 -2.04 2.39 -7.18
CA GLU A 41 -3.26 3.16 -7.40
C GLU A 41 -4.36 2.24 -7.96
N GLY A 42 -5.60 2.44 -7.54
CA GLY A 42 -6.71 1.59 -7.98
C GLY A 42 -8.09 2.19 -7.68
N LYS A 43 -9.12 1.67 -8.35
CA LYS A 43 -10.53 2.07 -8.11
C LYS A 43 -11.13 1.48 -6.82
N THR A 44 -10.44 0.52 -6.22
CA THR A 44 -10.77 -0.05 -4.91
C THR A 44 -9.52 -0.12 -4.05
N GLU A 45 -9.67 -0.24 -2.73
CA GLU A 45 -8.55 -0.45 -1.80
C GLU A 45 -7.72 -1.69 -2.21
N GLN A 46 -8.40 -2.78 -2.52
CA GLN A 46 -7.77 -4.03 -2.95
C GLN A 46 -6.99 -3.86 -4.26
N ALA A 47 -7.51 -3.10 -5.23
CA ALA A 47 -6.80 -2.81 -6.48
C ALA A 47 -5.54 -1.97 -6.24
N ALA A 48 -5.62 -0.97 -5.36
CA ALA A 48 -4.46 -0.15 -5.00
C ALA A 48 -3.38 -0.97 -4.27
N LEU A 49 -3.78 -1.90 -3.39
CA LEU A 49 -2.88 -2.82 -2.70
C LEU A 49 -2.26 -3.85 -3.66
N GLY A 50 -3.02 -4.35 -4.63
CA GLY A 50 -2.51 -5.21 -5.70
C GLY A 50 -1.45 -4.51 -6.54
N GLU A 51 -1.69 -3.26 -6.94
CA GLU A 51 -0.70 -2.47 -7.67
C GLU A 51 0.56 -2.21 -6.81
N LEU A 52 0.39 -1.92 -5.51
CA LEU A 52 1.51 -1.76 -4.58
C LEU A 52 2.34 -3.06 -4.47
N ALA A 53 1.67 -4.22 -4.40
CA ALA A 53 2.32 -5.52 -4.38
C ALA A 53 3.15 -5.76 -5.66
N THR A 54 2.61 -5.45 -6.83
CA THR A 54 3.32 -5.51 -8.11
C THR A 54 4.55 -4.62 -8.12
N GLN A 55 4.41 -3.35 -7.71
CA GLN A 55 5.52 -2.40 -7.63
C GLN A 55 6.63 -2.88 -6.69
N LEU A 56 6.28 -3.49 -5.55
CA LEU A 56 7.25 -4.08 -4.62
C LEU A 56 7.99 -5.28 -5.23
N ARG A 57 7.29 -6.14 -5.96
CA ARG A 57 7.92 -7.27 -6.67
C ARG A 57 8.86 -6.78 -7.77
N ASP A 58 8.44 -5.81 -8.57
CA ASP A 58 9.28 -5.20 -9.61
C ASP A 58 10.51 -4.51 -9.02
N HIS A 59 10.36 -3.84 -7.89
CA HIS A 59 11.48 -3.22 -7.18
C HIS A 59 12.44 -4.29 -6.63
N THR A 60 11.90 -5.40 -6.12
CA THR A 60 12.68 -6.56 -5.66
C THR A 60 13.45 -7.19 -6.81
N HIS A 61 12.82 -7.37 -7.98
CA HIS A 61 13.48 -7.91 -9.17
C HIS A 61 14.61 -7.00 -9.67
N ARG A 62 14.41 -5.68 -9.64
CA ARG A 62 15.39 -4.69 -10.13
C ARG A 62 16.58 -4.47 -9.18
N HIS A 63 16.36 -4.50 -7.87
CA HIS A 63 17.36 -4.09 -6.88
C HIS A 63 17.83 -5.19 -5.94
N GLY A 64 17.11 -6.31 -5.88
CA GLY A 64 17.29 -7.36 -4.89
C GLY A 64 16.86 -6.93 -3.49
N ALA A 65 16.45 -7.89 -2.65
CA ALA A 65 16.23 -7.62 -1.23
C ALA A 65 17.60 -7.43 -0.55
N LYS A 66 17.93 -6.19 -0.14
CA LYS A 66 19.26 -5.88 0.43
C LYS A 66 19.35 -6.09 1.94
N GLY A 67 18.31 -6.62 2.57
CA GLY A 67 18.33 -7.09 3.96
C GLY A 67 18.59 -6.01 5.01
N ARG A 68 18.43 -4.72 4.67
CA ARG A 68 18.48 -3.65 5.70
C ARG A 68 17.16 -3.66 6.48
N LEU A 69 17.17 -3.25 7.73
CA LEU A 69 15.97 -3.22 8.59
C LEU A 69 15.02 -2.05 8.27
N THR A 70 14.98 -1.60 7.01
CA THR A 70 14.06 -0.53 6.60
C THR A 70 12.67 -1.10 6.31
N VAL A 71 11.64 -0.26 6.40
CA VAL A 71 10.25 -0.61 6.06
C VAL A 71 10.15 -1.12 4.61
N LEU A 72 10.88 -0.50 3.68
CA LEU A 72 10.94 -0.93 2.29
C LEU A 72 11.56 -2.33 2.16
N ASP A 73 12.74 -2.56 2.74
CA ASP A 73 13.44 -3.85 2.63
C ASP A 73 12.64 -5.01 3.23
N GLN A 74 11.87 -4.77 4.29
CA GLN A 74 10.96 -5.78 4.85
C GLN A 74 9.84 -6.12 3.86
N ALA A 75 9.25 -5.11 3.22
CA ALA A 75 8.23 -5.29 2.19
C ALA A 75 8.80 -6.00 0.94
N LEU A 76 10.01 -5.66 0.51
CA LEU A 76 10.71 -6.36 -0.59
C LEU A 76 11.05 -7.81 -0.22
N THR A 77 11.43 -8.08 1.03
CA THR A 77 11.68 -9.44 1.51
C THR A 77 10.41 -10.29 1.52
N ALA A 78 9.27 -9.70 1.92
CA ALA A 78 7.97 -10.36 1.82
C ALA A 78 7.61 -10.61 0.35
N ALA A 79 7.80 -9.62 -0.52
CA ALA A 79 7.54 -9.74 -1.95
C ALA A 79 8.40 -10.80 -2.66
N ALA A 80 9.62 -11.05 -2.17
CA ALA A 80 10.50 -12.10 -2.67
C ALA A 80 10.06 -13.52 -2.26
N ARG A 81 9.28 -13.65 -1.19
CA ARG A 81 8.99 -14.95 -0.53
C ARG A 81 7.54 -15.41 -0.71
N LEU A 82 6.61 -14.48 -0.83
CA LEU A 82 5.19 -14.75 -0.87
C LEU A 82 4.69 -14.83 -2.30
N SER A 83 3.61 -15.58 -2.50
CA SER A 83 2.82 -15.47 -3.73
C SER A 83 2.16 -14.09 -3.82
N GLU A 84 1.65 -13.71 -4.98
CA GLU A 84 0.99 -12.40 -5.16
C GLU A 84 -0.23 -12.23 -4.23
N GLY A 85 -1.09 -13.26 -4.16
CA GLY A 85 -2.26 -13.23 -3.28
C GLY A 85 -1.88 -13.19 -1.80
N ASP A 86 -0.84 -13.92 -1.39
CA ASP A 86 -0.34 -13.89 -0.02
C ASP A 86 0.31 -12.53 0.33
N LEU A 87 0.96 -11.90 -0.65
CA LEU A 87 1.54 -10.57 -0.49
C LEU A 87 0.45 -9.50 -0.34
N ILE A 88 -0.62 -9.58 -1.13
CA ILE A 88 -1.79 -8.68 -0.98
C ILE A 88 -2.40 -8.86 0.41
N THR A 89 -2.70 -10.10 0.81
CA THR A 89 -3.23 -10.43 2.14
C THR A 89 -2.30 -9.92 3.25
N TYR A 90 -0.98 -10.08 3.07
CA TYR A 90 0.01 -9.55 4.01
C TYR A 90 -0.06 -8.02 4.11
N LEU A 91 -0.16 -7.30 2.99
CA LEU A 91 -0.24 -5.84 2.95
C LEU A 91 -1.56 -5.31 3.52
N GLU A 92 -2.69 -5.99 3.26
CA GLU A 92 -4.01 -5.70 3.83
C GLU A 92 -3.97 -5.75 5.36
N ASN A 93 -3.46 -6.85 5.93
CA ASN A 93 -3.29 -6.99 7.38
C ASN A 93 -2.38 -5.90 7.99
N ARG A 94 -1.56 -5.22 7.17
CA ARG A 94 -0.68 -4.12 7.59
C ARG A 94 -1.26 -2.74 7.31
N ALA A 95 -2.30 -2.65 6.48
CA ALA A 95 -3.10 -1.44 6.29
C ALA A 95 -4.04 -1.23 7.49
N GLU A 96 -4.50 -2.33 8.10
CA GLU A 96 -5.39 -2.33 9.26
C GLU A 96 -4.70 -2.06 10.60
N GLU A 97 -3.35 -2.00 10.68
CA GLU A 97 -2.68 -1.63 11.94
C GLU A 97 -2.93 -0.14 12.24
N PRO A 98 -3.81 0.19 13.20
CA PRO A 98 -4.21 1.57 13.44
C PRO A 98 -2.97 2.39 13.73
N VAL A 99 -2.76 3.49 13.00
CA VAL A 99 -1.84 4.54 13.43
C VAL A 99 -2.32 4.90 14.82
N LEU A 100 -1.66 4.33 15.85
CA LEU A 100 -1.89 4.66 17.24
C LEU A 100 -1.99 6.16 17.26
N SER A 101 -3.22 6.62 17.43
CA SER A 101 -3.57 8.02 17.54
C SER A 101 -2.59 8.55 18.57
N ARG A 102 -1.63 9.35 18.12
CA ARG A 102 -0.95 10.24 19.04
C ARG A 102 -2.03 11.24 19.41
N THR A 103 -2.77 10.86 20.42
CA THR A 103 -3.57 11.71 21.27
C THR A 103 -2.73 12.95 21.51
N SER A 104 -3.26 14.07 21.05
CA SER A 104 -2.85 15.40 21.43
C SER A 104 -2.60 15.45 22.94
N SER A 105 -1.47 16.01 23.35
CA SER A 105 -1.26 16.58 24.68
C SER A 105 -0.53 17.89 24.51
#